data_AF-A0A2U0SHZ3-F1
#
_entry.id   AF-A0A2U0SHZ3-F1
#
_cell.length_a   1.000
_cell.length_b   1.000
_cell.length_c   1.000
_cell.angle_alpha   90.00
_cell.angle_beta   90.00
_cell.angle_gamma   90.00
#
_symmetry.space_group_name_H-M   'P 1'
#
loop_
_entity.id
_entity.type
_entity.pdbx_description
1 polymer ?
#
loop_
_entity_poly.entity_id
_entity_poly.type
_entity_poly.pdbx_seq_one_letter_code
_entity_poly.pdbx_strand_id
1 'polypeptide(L)'
;MHDFNTGAAMVIAADLRTTFASVDSALASGARLLGTMLETAQTSNLTATERQRLLDNVTDGLRNVVKGRGDMVEAMKRMTVLKRGSNLETVDVGCDNPLPARKASEFFISADAANTAVAV
;
A
#
# COMPACT_ATOMS: atom_id res chain seq x y z
N MET A 1 8.44 30.83 8.84
CA MET A 1 7.24 30.43 8.09
C MET A 1 7.68 29.98 6.71
N HIS A 2 7.32 28.77 6.30
CA HIS A 2 7.66 28.27 4.96
C HIS A 2 6.66 28.82 3.93
N ASP A 3 7.13 29.13 2.73
CA ASP A 3 6.30 29.58 1.61
C ASP A 3 6.22 28.46 0.56
N PHE A 4 5.02 27.93 0.34
CA PHE A 4 4.75 26.89 -0.63
C PHE A 4 3.73 27.35 -1.66
N ASN A 5 3.94 26.91 -2.91
CA ASN A 5 2.98 27.11 -3.98
C ASN A 5 1.78 26.16 -3.79
N THR A 6 0.59 26.71 -3.63
CA THR A 6 -0.66 25.95 -3.42
C THR A 6 -0.94 24.94 -4.53
N GLY A 7 -0.74 25.32 -5.80
CA GLY A 7 -0.96 24.44 -6.94
C GLY A 7 -0.01 23.24 -6.94
N ALA A 8 1.28 23.48 -6.65
CA ALA A 8 2.26 22.42 -6.50
C ALA A 8 1.91 21.48 -5.33
N ALA A 9 1.45 22.03 -4.21
CA ALA A 9 1.04 21.24 -3.05
C ALA A 9 -0.15 20.32 -3.38
N MET A 10 -1.14 20.79 -4.14
CA MET A 10 -2.28 19.99 -4.59
C MET A 10 -1.87 18.86 -5.55
N VAL A 11 -0.95 19.13 -6.48
CA VAL A 11 -0.41 18.10 -7.39
C VAL A 11 0.28 17.00 -6.59
N ILE A 12 1.16 17.38 -5.64
CA ILE A 12 1.85 16.40 -4.78
C ILE A 12 0.84 15.55 -4.00
N ALA A 13 -0.25 16.14 -3.49
CA ALA A 13 -1.28 15.39 -2.77
C ALA A 13 -1.99 14.36 -3.67
N ALA A 14 -2.29 14.73 -4.92
CA ALA A 14 -2.88 13.83 -5.90
C ALA A 14 -1.91 12.70 -6.29
N ASP A 15 -0.64 13.03 -6.49
CA ASP A 15 0.43 12.08 -6.83
C ASP A 15 0.66 11.09 -5.68
N LEU A 16 0.65 11.56 -4.43
CA LEU A 16 0.77 10.70 -3.25
C LEU A 16 -0.35 9.66 -3.20
N ARG A 17 -1.61 10.08 -3.40
CA ARG A 17 -2.77 9.16 -3.41
C ARG A 17 -2.64 8.10 -4.49
N THR A 18 -2.28 8.53 -5.69
CA THR A 18 -2.07 7.64 -6.83
C THR A 18 -0.94 6.64 -6.53
N THR A 19 0.17 7.13 -5.97
CA THR A 19 1.32 6.28 -5.62
C THR A 19 0.97 5.27 -4.54
N PHE A 20 0.25 5.66 -3.49
CA PHE A 20 -0.23 4.71 -2.47
C PHE A 20 -1.12 3.63 -3.07
N ALA A 21 -2.07 4.01 -3.93
CA ALA A 21 -2.92 3.05 -4.62
C ALA A 21 -2.11 2.09 -5.52
N SER A 22 -1.09 2.58 -6.22
CA SER A 22 -0.19 1.75 -7.02
C SER A 22 0.63 0.78 -6.17
N VAL A 23 1.15 1.22 -5.03
CA VAL A 23 1.90 0.36 -4.10
C VAL A 23 0.99 -0.70 -3.48
N ASP A 24 -0.23 -0.35 -3.09
CA ASP A 24 -1.22 -1.29 -2.57
C ASP A 24 -1.63 -2.35 -3.62
N SER A 25 -1.79 -1.93 -4.87
CA SER A 25 -2.02 -2.85 -6.00
C SER A 25 -0.81 -3.75 -6.28
N ALA A 26 0.40 -3.22 -6.18
CA ALA A 26 1.64 -3.99 -6.32
C ALA A 26 1.81 -5.02 -5.19
N LEU A 27 1.43 -4.68 -3.96
CA LEU A 27 1.41 -5.62 -2.83
C LEU A 27 0.42 -6.76 -3.06
N ALA A 28 -0.79 -6.45 -3.51
CA ALA A 28 -1.79 -7.47 -3.82
C ALA A 28 -1.35 -8.39 -4.96
N SER A 29 -0.77 -7.83 -6.01
CA SER A 29 -0.24 -8.58 -7.16
C SER A 29 0.98 -9.42 -6.76
N GLY A 30 1.86 -8.88 -5.92
CA GLY A 30 3.00 -9.58 -5.34
C GLY A 30 2.55 -10.79 -4.52
N ALA A 31 1.58 -10.61 -3.61
CA ALA A 31 1.04 -11.70 -2.81
C ALA A 31 0.46 -12.85 -3.65
N ARG A 32 -0.26 -12.53 -4.74
CA ARG A 32 -0.75 -13.53 -5.70
C ARG A 32 0.40 -14.29 -6.37
N LEU A 33 1.43 -13.56 -6.84
CA LEU A 33 2.62 -14.17 -7.42
C LEU A 33 3.30 -15.13 -6.44
N LEU A 34 3.39 -14.77 -5.15
CA LEU A 34 3.99 -15.66 -4.14
C LEU A 34 3.19 -16.96 -4.00
N GLY A 35 1.85 -16.87 -3.98
CA GLY A 35 0.98 -18.04 -3.96
C GLY A 35 1.24 -18.95 -5.16
N THR A 36 1.28 -18.40 -6.37
CA THR A 36 1.58 -19.17 -7.58
C THR A 36 2.99 -19.78 -7.55
N MET A 37 4.00 -19.06 -7.06
CA MET A 37 5.36 -19.59 -6.91
C MET A 37 5.43 -20.73 -5.90
N LEU A 38 4.70 -20.64 -4.78
CA LEU A 38 4.59 -21.69 -3.78
C LEU A 38 3.95 -22.96 -4.35
N GLU A 39 2.80 -22.82 -5.02
CA GLU A 39 2.10 -23.93 -5.67
C GLU A 39 2.98 -24.60 -6.72
N THR A 40 3.68 -23.80 -7.53
CA THR A 40 4.61 -24.31 -8.54
C THR A 40 5.79 -25.02 -7.88
N ALA A 41 6.37 -24.46 -6.81
CA ALA A 41 7.49 -25.07 -6.10
C ALA A 41 7.12 -26.39 -5.40
N GLN A 42 5.85 -26.58 -5.02
CA GLN A 42 5.35 -27.84 -4.47
C GLN A 42 5.27 -28.95 -5.51
N THR A 43 4.90 -28.61 -6.75
CA THR A 43 4.79 -29.56 -7.87
C THR A 43 6.11 -29.76 -8.62
N SER A 44 7.11 -28.90 -8.36
CA SER A 44 8.42 -28.95 -8.99
C SER A 44 9.39 -29.91 -8.28
N ASN A 45 10.32 -30.48 -9.06
CA ASN A 45 11.43 -31.30 -8.56
C ASN A 45 12.59 -30.48 -7.96
N LEU A 46 12.28 -29.43 -7.20
CA LEU A 46 13.28 -28.63 -6.49
C LEU A 46 13.85 -29.41 -5.30
N THR A 47 15.16 -29.30 -5.09
CA THR A 47 15.78 -29.75 -3.84
C THR A 47 15.28 -28.90 -2.67
N ALA A 48 15.41 -29.42 -1.43
CA ALA A 48 15.02 -28.69 -0.23
C ALA A 48 15.74 -27.32 -0.12
N THR A 49 17.02 -27.26 -0.50
CA THR A 49 17.82 -26.04 -0.47
C THR A 49 17.35 -25.00 -1.49
N GLU A 50 17.03 -25.43 -2.73
CA GLU A 50 16.52 -24.51 -3.77
C GLU A 50 15.16 -23.96 -3.39
N ARG A 51 14.29 -24.80 -2.84
CA ARG A 51 12.97 -24.38 -2.35
C ARG A 51 13.11 -23.36 -1.22
N GLN A 52 13.97 -23.60 -0.22
CA GLN A 52 14.19 -22.64 0.86
C GLN A 52 14.70 -21.30 0.34
N ARG A 53 15.68 -21.32 -0.57
CA ARG A 53 16.23 -20.09 -1.15
C ARG A 53 15.19 -19.29 -1.94
N LEU A 54 14.29 -19.99 -2.64
CA LEU A 54 13.16 -19.36 -3.32
C LEU A 54 12.23 -18.66 -2.32
N LEU A 55 11.85 -19.35 -1.23
CA LEU A 55 11.00 -18.80 -0.17
C LEU A 55 11.62 -17.55 0.48
N ASP A 56 12.91 -17.59 0.79
CA ASP A 56 13.64 -16.48 1.42
C ASP A 56 13.61 -15.24 0.51
N ASN A 57 14.02 -15.39 -0.76
CA ASN A 57 14.05 -14.28 -1.72
C ASN A 57 12.67 -13.64 -1.94
N VAL A 58 11.64 -14.48 -2.02
CA VAL A 58 10.24 -14.06 -2.18
C VAL A 58 9.77 -13.26 -0.97
N THR A 59 10.03 -13.78 0.23
CA THR A 59 9.60 -13.15 1.49
C THR A 59 10.33 -11.83 1.71
N ASP A 60 11.62 -11.76 1.39
CA ASP A 60 12.42 -10.54 1.44
C ASP A 60 11.92 -9.48 0.45
N GLY A 61 11.54 -9.89 -0.76
CA GLY A 61 10.92 -9.01 -1.75
C GLY A 61 9.65 -8.34 -1.21
N LEU A 62 8.73 -9.14 -0.63
CA LEU A 62 7.50 -8.61 -0.04
C LEU A 62 7.78 -7.69 1.15
N ARG A 63 8.72 -8.07 2.02
CA ARG A 63 9.15 -7.25 3.16
C ARG A 63 9.64 -5.87 2.71
N ASN A 64 10.40 -5.80 1.63
CA ASN A 64 10.92 -4.54 1.09
C ASN A 64 9.80 -3.62 0.57
N VAL A 65 8.79 -4.17 -0.12
CA VAL A 65 7.64 -3.37 -0.58
C VAL A 65 6.82 -2.84 0.60
N VAL A 66 6.53 -3.70 1.59
CA VAL A 66 5.81 -3.29 2.80
C VAL A 66 6.60 -2.21 3.57
N LYS A 67 7.92 -2.37 3.68
CA LYS A 67 8.79 -1.37 4.29
C LYS A 67 8.73 -0.04 3.53
N GLY A 68 8.87 -0.06 2.19
CA GLY A 68 8.83 1.15 1.36
C GLY A 68 7.49 1.90 1.51
N ARG A 69 6.38 1.16 1.58
CA ARG A 69 5.07 1.74 1.88
C ARG A 69 5.04 2.44 3.25
N GLY A 70 5.64 1.82 4.27
CA GLY A 70 5.78 2.44 5.60
C GLY A 70 6.60 3.72 5.58
N ASP A 71 7.71 3.73 4.84
CA ASP A 71 8.56 4.91 4.68
C ASP A 71 7.81 6.06 3.97
N MET A 72 6.95 5.75 2.98
CA MET A 72 6.08 6.74 2.34
C MET A 72 5.05 7.35 3.30
N VAL A 73 4.43 6.54 4.16
CA VAL A 73 3.50 7.04 5.19
C VAL A 73 4.20 8.03 6.11
N GLU A 74 5.44 7.74 6.49
CA GLU A 74 6.21 8.61 7.37
C GLU A 74 6.66 9.90 6.68
N ALA A 75 7.02 9.83 5.39
CA ALA A 75 7.27 11.01 4.57
C ALA A 75 6.02 11.93 4.50
N MET A 76 4.84 11.34 4.30
CA MET A 76 3.58 12.08 4.26
C MET A 76 3.26 12.78 5.58
N LYS A 77 3.44 12.09 6.71
CA LYS A 77 3.27 12.72 8.04
C LYS A 77 4.22 13.91 8.24
N ARG A 78 5.48 13.79 7.81
CA ARG A 78 6.43 14.90 7.85
C ARG A 78 5.97 16.07 7.00
N MET A 79 5.43 15.83 5.80
CA MET A 79 4.82 16.89 4.99
C MET A 79 3.64 17.57 5.68
N THR A 80 2.76 16.82 6.36
CA THR A 80 1.65 17.40 7.13
C THR A 80 2.16 18.32 8.25
N VAL A 81 3.25 17.93 8.93
CA VAL A 81 3.90 18.80 9.94
C VAL A 81 4.45 20.08 9.29
N LEU A 82 5.12 19.97 8.13
CA LEU A 82 5.65 21.14 7.42
C LEU A 82 4.54 22.08 6.92
N LYS A 83 3.41 21.54 6.46
CA LYS A 83 2.21 22.33 6.09
C LYS A 83 1.70 23.17 7.26
N ARG A 84 1.66 22.61 8.48
CA ARG A 84 1.22 23.35 9.67
C ARG A 84 2.14 24.53 10.03
N GLY A 85 3.38 24.55 9.53
CA GLY A 85 4.33 25.65 9.74
C GLY A 85 4.47 26.60 8.53
N SER A 86 3.54 26.55 7.58
CA SER A 86 3.63 27.27 6.30
C SER A 86 2.44 28.19 6.02
N ASN A 87 2.54 28.95 4.94
CA ASN A 87 1.44 29.72 4.36
C ASN A 87 0.21 28.88 3.93
N LEU A 88 0.32 27.53 3.94
CA LEU A 88 -0.75 26.60 3.58
C LEU A 88 -1.42 25.94 4.80
N GLU A 89 -1.19 26.44 6.02
CA GLU A 89 -1.76 25.89 7.26
C GLU A 89 -3.29 25.70 7.16
N THR A 90 -3.99 26.71 6.64
CA THR A 90 -5.46 26.73 6.52
C THR A 90 -5.98 26.15 5.21
N VAL A 91 -5.10 25.81 4.26
CA VAL A 91 -5.49 25.29 2.95
C VAL A 91 -5.70 23.79 3.03
N ASP A 92 -6.86 23.29 2.63
CA ASP A 92 -7.05 21.85 2.47
C ASP A 92 -6.37 21.38 1.18
N VAL A 93 -5.22 20.75 1.34
CA VAL A 93 -4.43 20.17 0.24
C VAL A 93 -4.76 18.68 0.07
N GLY A 94 -5.56 18.09 0.95
CA GLY A 94 -5.90 16.68 0.87
C GLY A 94 -4.77 15.70 1.23
N CYS A 95 -3.68 16.20 1.84
CA CYS A 95 -2.62 15.40 2.45
C CYS A 95 -3.00 14.84 3.83
N ASP A 96 -4.21 15.13 4.30
CA ASP A 96 -4.69 14.75 5.62
C ASP A 96 -5.25 13.33 5.53
N ASN A 97 -4.35 12.35 5.67
CA ASN A 97 -4.59 10.91 5.73
C ASN A 97 -4.81 10.19 4.37
N PRO A 98 -3.87 9.35 3.90
CA PRO A 98 -4.04 8.57 2.67
C PRO A 98 -5.02 7.39 2.84
N LEU A 99 -5.41 7.08 4.08
CA LEU A 99 -6.48 6.14 4.36
C LEU A 99 -7.78 6.94 4.50
N PRO A 100 -8.83 6.64 3.71
CA PRO A 100 -10.14 7.20 4.01
C PRO A 100 -10.48 6.80 5.46
N ALA A 101 -11.13 7.69 6.20
CA ALA A 101 -11.80 7.35 7.44
C ALA A 101 -12.99 6.41 7.14
N ARG A 102 -12.75 5.26 6.52
CA ARG A 102 -13.69 4.15 6.55
C ARG A 102 -13.66 3.65 7.98
N LYS A 103 -14.80 3.73 8.65
CA LYS A 103 -15.01 3.09 9.94
C LYS A 103 -14.49 1.65 9.82
N ALA A 104 -13.52 1.28 10.65
CA ALA A 104 -12.86 -0.02 10.63
C ALA A 104 -13.85 -1.21 10.72
N SER A 105 -15.11 -0.95 11.09
CA SER A 105 -16.21 -1.90 11.17
C SER A 105 -16.77 -2.39 9.83
N GLU A 106 -16.49 -1.75 8.69
CA GLU A 106 -17.04 -2.18 7.39
C GLU A 106 -16.10 -3.08 6.56
N PHE A 107 -14.85 -3.25 7.00
CA PHE A 107 -13.81 -3.94 6.21
C PHE A 107 -14.02 -5.47 6.11
N PHE A 108 -14.74 -6.08 7.06
CA PHE A 108 -14.96 -7.53 7.11
C PHE A 108 -16.34 -7.98 6.63
N ILE A 109 -17.29 -7.07 6.35
CA ILE A 109 -18.68 -7.47 6.04
C ILE A 109 -18.94 -7.62 4.54
N SER A 110 -18.20 -6.91 3.66
CA SER A 110 -18.49 -6.96 2.22
C SER A 110 -17.74 -8.05 1.44
N ALA A 111 -16.78 -8.76 2.05
CA ALA A 111 -16.06 -9.83 1.38
C ALA A 111 -16.87 -11.14 1.31
N ASP A 112 -17.83 -11.33 2.22
CA ASP A 112 -18.65 -12.55 2.32
C ASP A 112 -20.00 -12.42 1.58
N ALA A 113 -20.48 -11.19 1.34
CA ALA A 113 -21.76 -10.94 0.67
C ALA A 113 -21.75 -11.21 -0.84
N ALA A 114 -20.58 -11.45 -1.45
CA ALA A 114 -20.45 -11.66 -2.89
C ALA A 114 -20.53 -13.13 -3.32
N ASN A 115 -20.63 -14.10 -2.40
CA ASN A 115 -20.55 -15.54 -2.74
C ASN A 115 -21.74 -16.41 -2.28
N THR A 116 -22.88 -15.83 -1.92
CA THR A 116 -24.10 -16.59 -1.54
C THR A 116 -25.27 -16.44 -2.52
N ALA A 117 -24.97 -16.25 -3.81
CA ALA A 117 -25.98 -16.29 -4.87
C ALA A 117 -25.64 -17.29 -5.99
N VAL A 118 -25.12 -18.47 -5.64
CA VAL A 118 -25.18 -19.67 -6.49
C VAL A 118 -25.34 -20.90 -5.59
N ALA A 119 -26.58 -21.28 -5.26
CA ALA A 119 -27.00 -22.67 -5.07
C ALA A 119 -28.50 -22.73 -4.70
N VAL A 120 -29.23 -23.45 -5.55
CA VAL A 120 -30.63 -23.93 -5.47
C VAL A 120 -31.71 -22.92 -5.84
#